data_AF-S1PII9-F1
#
_entry.id   AF-S1PII9-F1
#
_cell.length_a   1.000
_cell.length_b   1.000
_cell.length_c   1.000
_cell.angle_alpha   90.00
_cell.angle_beta   90.00
_cell.angle_gamma   90.00
#
_symmetry.space_group_name_H-M   'P 1'
#
loop_
_entity.id
_entity.type
_entity.pdbx_description
1 polymer ?
#
loop_
_entity_poly.entity_id
_entity_poly.type
_entity_poly.pdbx_seq_one_letter_code
_entity_poly.pdbx_strand_id
1 'polypeptide(L)'
;MEFSFSPKLLVVAVAAALPLIASAADTPSTATARKGFAGYDHPNQYLVKPATTIADNMMPVMQHPAQDKETQQKLAELEKKTGKKPNVVVFLLDDVGWMDVGFNGGGVAVGNPTPDIDAVASQGLILTSAYSQPSSSPTRATILT
;
A
#
# COMPACT_ATOMS: atom_id res chain seq x y z
N MET A 1 48.15 43.34 14.79
CA MET A 1 47.64 43.85 16.09
C MET A 1 46.70 42.79 16.61
N GLU A 2 47.22 41.94 17.49
CA GLU A 2 46.47 40.85 18.11
C GLU A 2 45.59 41.39 19.23
N PHE A 3 44.30 41.03 19.21
CA PHE A 3 43.39 41.27 20.33
C PHE A 3 42.94 39.92 20.88
N SER A 4 43.57 39.56 21.99
CA SER A 4 43.18 38.47 22.89
C SER A 4 42.02 38.95 23.77
N PHE A 5 40.95 38.15 23.86
CA PHE A 5 39.83 38.39 24.78
C PHE A 5 39.62 37.18 25.71
N SER A 6 39.43 37.50 27.01
CA SER A 6 39.41 36.62 28.18
C SER A 6 38.17 35.69 28.25
N PRO A 7 38.30 34.44 28.72
CA PRO A 7 37.25 33.40 28.62
C PRO A 7 36.19 33.42 29.74
N LYS A 8 35.87 34.56 30.35
CA LYS A 8 34.94 34.62 31.50
C LYS A 8 34.00 35.81 31.45
N LEU A 9 32.99 35.78 30.57
CA LEU A 9 31.72 36.50 30.70
C LEU A 9 30.89 36.30 29.41
N LEU A 10 30.18 35.18 29.29
CA LEU A 10 28.98 35.10 28.43
C LEU A 10 28.13 33.90 28.82
N VAL A 11 27.54 33.97 30.01
CA VAL A 11 26.35 33.17 30.32
C VAL A 11 25.17 34.13 30.25
N VAL A 12 24.09 33.65 29.62
CA VAL A 12 22.73 34.19 29.54
C VAL A 12 22.41 34.96 28.25
N ALA A 13 21.36 34.43 27.60
CA ALA A 13 20.54 34.99 26.52
C ALA A 13 20.95 34.66 25.07
N VAL A 14 20.88 33.38 24.72
CA VAL A 14 20.37 32.99 23.39
C VAL A 14 19.12 32.15 23.63
N ALA A 15 17.97 32.82 23.68
CA ALA A 15 16.70 32.21 23.37
C ALA A 15 16.76 31.80 21.89
N ALA A 16 17.37 30.65 21.62
CA ALA A 16 17.29 30.03 20.32
C ALA A 16 15.82 29.63 20.16
N ALA A 17 15.14 30.38 19.30
CA ALA A 17 13.87 29.99 18.72
C ALA A 17 14.04 28.59 18.13
N LEU A 18 13.66 27.57 18.90
CA LEU A 18 13.36 26.27 18.36
C LEU A 18 12.20 26.51 17.40
N PRO A 19 12.37 26.29 16.08
CA PRO A 19 11.20 26.18 15.25
C PRO A 19 10.37 25.07 15.87
N LEU A 20 9.10 25.36 16.19
CA LEU A 20 8.11 24.32 16.34
C LEU A 20 8.09 23.60 15.00
N ILE A 21 8.91 22.55 14.89
CA ILE A 21 8.77 21.55 13.86
C ILE A 21 7.43 20.91 14.19
N ALA A 22 6.38 21.39 13.53
CA ALA A 22 5.13 20.67 13.44
C ALA A 22 5.48 19.29 12.89
N SER A 23 5.45 18.29 13.77
CA SER A 23 5.56 16.91 13.36
C SER A 23 4.39 16.66 12.40
N ALA A 24 4.69 16.14 11.21
CA ALA A 24 3.71 15.71 10.22
C ALA A 24 2.96 14.44 10.68
N ALA A 25 2.50 14.45 11.93
CA ALA A 25 1.68 13.44 12.57
C ALA A 25 0.26 14.00 12.77
N ASP A 26 -0.27 14.69 11.76
CA ASP A 26 -1.68 15.04 11.74
C ASP A 26 -2.50 13.84 11.29
N THR A 27 -2.80 12.97 12.25
CA THR A 27 -3.85 11.96 12.15
C THR A 27 -5.22 12.68 12.18
N PRO A 28 -6.32 12.08 11.68
CA PRO A 28 -7.66 12.70 11.75
C PRO A 28 -8.08 13.09 13.17
N SER A 29 -7.53 12.37 14.16
CA SER A 29 -7.76 12.67 15.56
C SER A 29 -7.17 14.02 15.97
N THR A 30 -6.09 14.50 15.38
CA THR A 30 -5.58 15.86 15.65
C THR A 30 -6.36 16.93 14.90
N ALA A 31 -6.75 16.66 13.64
CA ALA A 31 -7.52 17.60 12.82
C ALA A 31 -8.97 17.83 13.31
N THR A 32 -9.57 16.81 13.95
CA THR A 32 -10.91 16.91 14.56
C THR A 32 -10.87 17.07 16.08
N ALA A 33 -9.69 17.02 16.71
CA ALA A 33 -9.55 17.25 18.14
C ALA A 33 -9.99 18.66 18.49
N ARG A 34 -10.85 18.76 19.50
CA ARG A 34 -11.13 20.02 20.20
C ARG A 34 -10.41 19.99 21.53
N LYS A 35 -10.05 21.15 22.08
CA LYS A 35 -9.40 21.23 23.40
C LYS A 35 -10.21 20.46 24.44
N GLY A 36 -9.64 19.39 24.99
CA GLY A 36 -10.28 18.51 25.98
C GLY A 36 -10.99 17.26 25.43
N PHE A 37 -11.02 17.05 24.11
CA PHE A 37 -11.64 15.88 23.47
C PHE A 37 -10.70 15.28 22.42
N ALA A 38 -10.46 13.96 22.48
CA ALA A 38 -9.76 13.24 21.42
C ALA A 38 -10.57 13.39 20.11
N GLY A 39 -9.90 13.63 18.98
CA GLY A 39 -10.60 13.68 17.71
C GLY A 39 -11.07 12.30 17.27
N TYR A 40 -12.02 12.29 16.35
CA TYR A 40 -12.66 11.08 15.86
C TYR A 40 -11.67 10.22 15.06
N ASP A 41 -11.48 8.99 15.53
CA ASP A 41 -10.79 7.93 14.80
C ASP A 41 -11.79 6.78 14.61
N HIS A 42 -12.43 6.72 13.44
CA HIS A 42 -13.30 5.59 13.12
C HIS A 42 -12.46 4.40 12.68
N PRO A 43 -12.73 3.18 13.19
CA PRO A 43 -12.11 1.98 12.64
C PRO A 43 -12.42 1.90 11.13
N ASN A 44 -11.38 1.81 10.31
CA ASN A 44 -11.40 1.78 8.83
C ASN A 44 -11.54 3.14 8.10
N GLN A 45 -11.23 4.27 8.74
CA GLN A 45 -11.19 5.56 8.05
C GLN A 45 -9.85 5.79 7.33
N TYR A 46 -9.81 5.51 6.02
CA TYR A 46 -8.61 5.64 5.18
C TYR A 46 -8.33 7.07 4.69
N LEU A 47 -9.29 7.99 4.82
CA LEU A 47 -9.28 9.35 4.25
C LEU A 47 -8.11 10.25 4.70
N VAL A 48 -7.33 9.78 5.66
CA VAL A 48 -6.45 10.55 6.54
C VAL A 48 -5.23 9.74 6.98
N LYS A 49 -5.08 8.52 6.45
CA LYS A 49 -3.83 7.77 6.63
C LYS A 49 -2.75 8.46 5.80
N PRO A 50 -1.61 8.86 6.40
CA PRO A 50 -0.53 9.45 5.64
C PRO A 50 -0.01 8.40 4.65
N ALA A 51 -0.02 8.76 3.36
CA ALA A 51 0.61 7.95 2.35
C ALA A 51 2.12 8.07 2.50
N THR A 52 2.83 6.95 2.38
CA THR A 52 4.29 6.91 2.46
C THR A 52 4.85 6.60 1.08
N THR A 53 5.85 7.36 0.65
CA THR A 53 6.65 7.03 -0.52
C THR A 53 7.61 5.90 -0.15
N ILE A 54 7.51 4.76 -0.84
CA ILE A 54 8.40 3.60 -0.61
C ILE A 54 9.69 3.73 -1.43
N ALA A 55 9.61 4.29 -2.63
CA ALA A 55 10.73 4.49 -3.54
C ALA A 55 10.48 5.73 -4.42
N ASP A 56 11.55 6.33 -4.93
CA ASP A 56 11.49 7.58 -5.73
C ASP A 56 10.61 7.46 -6.98
N ASN A 57 10.46 6.24 -7.51
CA ASN A 57 9.70 5.93 -8.72
C ASN A 57 8.31 5.32 -8.43
N MET A 58 7.83 5.37 -7.19
CA MET A 58 6.53 4.83 -6.80
C MET A 58 5.60 5.92 -6.29
N MET A 59 4.31 5.78 -6.60
CA MET A 59 3.29 6.63 -5.99
C MET A 59 3.23 6.39 -4.48
N PRO A 60 2.95 7.43 -3.67
CA PRO A 60 2.73 7.26 -2.24
C PRO A 60 1.60 6.25 -1.99
N VAL A 61 1.85 5.27 -1.12
CA VAL A 61 0.88 4.22 -0.79
C VAL A 61 0.47 4.29 0.67
N MET A 62 -0.78 3.93 0.93
CA MET A 62 -1.28 3.75 2.29
C MET A 62 -0.71 2.46 2.86
N GLN A 63 0.02 2.56 3.97
CA GLN A 63 0.62 1.39 4.62
C GLN A 63 -0.41 0.62 5.45
N HIS A 64 -0.25 -0.70 5.47
CA HIS A 64 -1.05 -1.62 6.27
C HIS A 64 -0.16 -2.54 7.13
N PRO A 65 0.52 -2.02 8.17
CA PRO A 65 1.59 -2.73 8.86
C PRO A 65 1.21 -4.10 9.45
N ALA A 66 -0.07 -4.26 9.85
CA ALA A 66 -0.58 -5.54 10.33
C ALA A 66 -0.63 -6.59 9.21
N GLN A 67 -1.08 -6.21 8.01
CA GLN A 67 -1.13 -7.08 6.83
C GLN A 67 0.29 -7.37 6.32
N ASP A 68 1.18 -6.39 6.36
CA ASP A 68 2.58 -6.58 5.99
C ASP A 68 3.25 -7.59 6.91
N LYS A 69 3.04 -7.46 8.23
CA LYS A 69 3.55 -8.41 9.22
C LYS A 69 3.01 -9.82 9.00
N GLU A 70 1.70 -9.96 8.78
CA GLU A 70 1.07 -11.25 8.48
C GLU A 70 1.65 -11.87 7.19
N THR A 71 1.84 -11.06 6.16
CA THR A 71 2.42 -11.49 4.88
C THR A 71 3.85 -11.99 5.07
N GLN A 72 4.69 -11.25 5.80
CA GLN A 72 6.07 -11.67 6.07
C GLN A 72 6.12 -12.99 6.85
N GLN A 73 5.21 -13.20 7.80
CA GLN A 73 5.11 -14.46 8.55
C GLN A 73 4.76 -15.62 7.61
N LYS A 74 3.73 -15.46 6.78
CA LYS A 74 3.31 -16.49 5.80
C LYS A 74 4.41 -16.81 4.79
N LEU A 75 5.13 -15.81 4.31
CA LEU A 75 6.25 -16.01 3.38
C LEU A 75 7.41 -16.77 4.04
N ALA A 76 7.76 -16.44 5.28
CA ALA A 76 8.80 -17.14 6.03
C ALA A 76 8.43 -18.61 6.31
N GLU A 77 7.16 -18.87 6.64
CA GLU A 77 6.65 -20.24 6.82
C GLU A 77 6.71 -21.06 5.52
N LEU A 78 6.32 -20.45 4.40
CA LEU A 78 6.42 -21.08 3.08
C LEU A 78 7.87 -21.38 2.71
N GLU A 79 8.78 -20.42 2.90
CA GLU A 79 10.20 -20.60 2.63
C GLU A 79 10.81 -21.70 3.50
N LYS A 80 10.43 -21.78 4.78
CA LYS A 80 10.83 -22.87 5.66
C LYS A 80 10.31 -24.24 5.18
N LYS A 81 9.10 -24.29 4.61
CA LYS A 81 8.47 -25.53 4.14
C LYS A 81 9.04 -26.02 2.81
N THR A 82 9.30 -25.13 1.86
CA THR A 82 9.69 -25.49 0.49
C THR A 82 11.19 -25.29 0.22
N GLY A 83 11.91 -24.64 1.14
CA GLY A 83 13.31 -24.26 0.99
C GLY A 83 13.55 -23.12 -0.01
N LYS A 84 12.49 -22.50 -0.54
CA LYS A 84 12.57 -21.43 -1.55
C LYS A 84 11.45 -20.42 -1.36
N LYS A 85 11.70 -19.17 -1.74
CA LYS A 85 10.66 -18.15 -1.83
C LYS A 85 9.63 -18.51 -2.92
N PRO A 86 8.35 -18.16 -2.74
CA PRO A 86 7.34 -18.43 -3.75
C PRO A 86 7.60 -17.61 -5.02
N ASN A 87 7.25 -18.18 -6.17
CA ASN A 87 7.25 -17.46 -7.44
C ASN A 87 5.87 -16.85 -7.66
N VAL A 88 5.83 -15.62 -8.16
CA VAL A 88 4.59 -14.95 -8.57
C VAL A 88 4.54 -14.96 -10.09
N VAL A 89 3.49 -15.56 -10.65
CA VAL A 89 3.24 -15.60 -12.09
C VAL A 89 1.93 -14.89 -12.36
N VAL A 90 1.97 -13.88 -13.22
CA VAL A 90 0.78 -13.11 -13.64
C VAL A 90 0.42 -13.53 -15.05
N PHE A 91 -0.73 -14.16 -15.22
CA PHE A 91 -1.32 -14.41 -16.53
C PHE A 91 -2.25 -13.24 -16.87
N LEU A 92 -1.91 -12.49 -17.92
CA LEU A 92 -2.74 -11.40 -18.43
C LEU A 92 -3.31 -11.81 -19.78
N LEU A 93 -4.64 -11.89 -19.86
CA LEU A 93 -5.36 -12.21 -21.09
C LEU A 93 -5.82 -10.91 -21.76
N ASP A 94 -5.70 -10.84 -23.08
CA ASP A 94 -6.07 -9.66 -23.87
C ASP A 94 -7.50 -9.80 -24.38
N ASP A 95 -8.30 -8.74 -24.22
CA ASP A 95 -9.70 -8.65 -24.69
C ASP A 95 -10.62 -9.81 -24.30
N VAL A 96 -10.35 -10.47 -23.16
CA VAL A 96 -11.22 -11.52 -22.61
C VAL A 96 -12.35 -10.90 -21.78
N GLY A 97 -13.59 -11.23 -22.14
CA GLY A 97 -14.80 -10.82 -21.46
C GLY A 97 -15.02 -11.56 -20.13
N TRP A 98 -15.76 -10.92 -19.22
CA TRP A 98 -16.06 -11.47 -17.89
C TRP A 98 -16.73 -12.86 -17.94
N MET A 99 -17.65 -13.06 -18.88
CA MET A 99 -18.40 -14.32 -19.08
C MET A 99 -17.82 -15.20 -20.19
N ASP A 100 -16.56 -15.02 -20.58
CA ASP A 100 -15.94 -15.92 -21.57
C ASP A 100 -15.45 -17.23 -20.91
N VAL A 101 -15.04 -17.15 -19.65
CA VAL A 101 -14.49 -18.26 -18.85
C VAL A 101 -15.58 -19.02 -18.08
N GLY A 102 -15.39 -20.33 -17.92
CA GLY A 102 -16.37 -21.22 -17.30
C GLY A 102 -16.66 -20.88 -15.84
N PHE A 103 -15.66 -20.52 -15.04
CA PHE A 103 -15.84 -20.17 -13.62
C PHE A 103 -16.73 -18.93 -13.39
N ASN A 104 -16.99 -18.12 -14.42
CA ASN A 104 -17.91 -16.97 -14.40
C ASN A 104 -19.23 -17.24 -15.15
N GLY A 105 -19.54 -18.50 -15.45
CA GLY A 105 -20.77 -18.91 -16.15
C GLY A 105 -20.66 -18.95 -17.68
N GLY A 106 -19.47 -18.68 -18.22
CA GLY A 106 -19.15 -18.79 -19.64
C GLY A 106 -18.73 -20.19 -20.06
N GLY A 107 -17.56 -20.26 -20.68
CA GLY A 107 -16.92 -21.53 -21.03
C GLY A 107 -17.73 -22.32 -22.06
N VAL A 108 -18.18 -23.51 -21.65
CA VAL A 108 -19.05 -24.37 -22.46
C VAL A 108 -20.33 -23.64 -22.90
N ALA A 109 -20.90 -22.77 -22.06
CA ALA A 109 -22.15 -22.07 -22.35
C ALA A 109 -22.05 -21.11 -23.56
N VAL A 110 -20.85 -20.59 -23.83
CA VAL A 110 -20.56 -19.70 -24.98
C VAL A 110 -19.78 -20.40 -26.08
N GLY A 111 -19.62 -21.73 -25.99
CA GLY A 111 -18.91 -22.54 -26.99
C GLY A 111 -17.38 -22.53 -26.88
N ASN A 112 -16.82 -22.05 -25.77
CA ASN A 112 -15.37 -21.97 -25.54
C ASN A 112 -14.97 -22.62 -24.20
N PRO A 113 -14.88 -23.97 -24.10
CA PRO A 113 -14.54 -24.63 -22.83
C PRO A 113 -13.15 -24.21 -22.31
N THR A 114 -13.06 -23.85 -21.02
CA THR A 114 -11.81 -23.41 -20.35
C THR A 114 -11.39 -24.30 -19.17
N PRO A 115 -11.26 -25.63 -19.34
CA PRO A 115 -11.13 -26.56 -18.22
C PRO A 115 -9.92 -26.30 -17.32
N ASP A 116 -8.77 -25.93 -17.90
CA ASP A 116 -7.55 -25.67 -17.13
C ASP A 116 -7.66 -24.37 -16.30
N ILE A 117 -8.28 -23.34 -16.87
CA ILE A 117 -8.51 -22.05 -16.17
C ILE A 117 -9.50 -22.26 -15.02
N ASP A 118 -10.57 -23.01 -15.28
CA ASP A 118 -11.61 -23.30 -14.28
C ASP A 118 -11.04 -24.16 -13.12
N ALA A 119 -10.16 -25.11 -13.44
CA ALA A 119 -9.46 -25.91 -12.44
C ALA A 119 -8.59 -25.04 -11.51
N VAL A 120 -7.83 -24.09 -12.07
CA VAL A 120 -7.04 -23.15 -11.27
C VAL A 120 -7.93 -22.25 -10.42
N ALA A 121 -9.03 -21.73 -10.98
CA ALA A 121 -9.99 -20.90 -10.25
C ALA A 121 -10.60 -21.63 -9.04
N SER A 122 -10.91 -22.93 -9.18
CA SER A 122 -11.48 -23.75 -8.10
C SER A 122 -10.54 -23.98 -6.90
N GLN A 123 -9.24 -23.79 -7.08
CA GLN A 123 -8.22 -23.98 -6.05
C GLN A 123 -7.84 -22.68 -5.34
N GLY A 124 -8.43 -21.55 -5.75
CA GLY A 124 -8.02 -20.22 -5.32
C GLY A 124 -9.20 -19.32 -4.95
N LEU A 125 -8.96 -18.01 -5.09
CA LEU A 125 -9.94 -16.97 -4.84
C LEU A 125 -10.41 -16.38 -6.17
N ILE A 126 -11.72 -16.31 -6.37
CA ILE A 126 -12.34 -15.64 -7.52
C ILE A 126 -12.73 -14.22 -7.13
N LEU A 127 -12.26 -13.23 -7.88
CA LEU A 127 -12.55 -11.82 -7.64
C LEU A 127 -13.76 -11.37 -8.48
N THR A 128 -14.97 -11.46 -7.92
CA THR A 128 -16.23 -11.14 -8.63
C THR A 128 -16.43 -9.67 -8.98
N SER A 129 -15.61 -8.78 -8.41
CA SER A 129 -15.68 -7.33 -8.59
C SER A 129 -14.30 -6.76 -8.95
N ALA A 130 -13.68 -7.32 -9.99
CA ALA A 130 -12.40 -6.85 -10.53
C ALA A 130 -12.63 -5.93 -11.75
N TYR A 131 -12.16 -4.68 -11.68
CA TYR A 131 -12.36 -3.68 -12.72
C TYR A 131 -11.05 -3.36 -13.45
N SER A 132 -11.14 -3.10 -14.75
CA SER A 132 -10.04 -2.66 -15.60
C SER A 132 -10.35 -1.32 -16.27
N GLN A 133 -9.36 -0.73 -16.92
CA GLN A 133 -9.59 0.43 -17.78
C GLN A 133 -10.21 -0.03 -19.11
N PRO A 134 -11.02 0.80 -19.78
CA PRO A 134 -11.72 0.41 -21.01
C PRO A 134 -10.80 0.20 -22.23
N SER A 135 -9.48 0.36 -22.05
CA SER A 135 -8.48 0.16 -23.10
C SER A 135 -7.29 -0.63 -22.54
N SER A 136 -6.63 -1.41 -23.41
CA SER A 136 -5.52 -2.29 -23.07
C SER A 136 -4.30 -1.52 -22.54
N SER A 137 -3.90 -0.43 -23.19
CA SER A 137 -2.75 0.38 -22.78
C SER A 137 -2.85 0.93 -21.35
N PRO A 138 -3.92 1.66 -20.96
CA PRO A 138 -4.04 2.14 -19.59
C PRO A 138 -4.20 1.00 -18.57
N THR A 139 -4.90 -0.09 -18.91
CA THR A 139 -4.99 -1.27 -18.01
C THR A 139 -3.61 -1.87 -17.75
N ARG A 140 -2.82 -2.10 -18.79
CA ARG A 140 -1.46 -2.65 -18.68
C ARG A 140 -0.54 -1.71 -17.89
N ALA A 141 -0.64 -0.39 -18.11
CA ALA A 141 0.09 0.59 -17.33
C ALA A 141 -0.25 0.48 -15.83
N THR A 142 -1.54 0.44 -15.46
CA THR A 142 -1.96 0.33 -14.06
C THR A 142 -1.58 -0.98 -13.36
N ILE A 143 -1.27 -2.05 -14.11
CA ILE A 143 -0.76 -3.30 -13.53
C ILE A 143 0.74 -3.18 -13.21
N LEU A 144 1.47 -2.38 -13.99
CA LEU A 144 2.93 -2.26 -13.89
C LEU A 144 3.40 -1.16 -12.94
N THR A 145 2.53 -0.20 -12.61
CA THR A 145 2.86 1.01 -11.83
C THR A 145 1.76 1.36 -10.84
#